data_AF-A0A5C6ZD21-F1
#
_entry.id   AF-A0A5C6ZD21-F1
#
_cell.length_a   1.000
_cell.length_b   1.000
_cell.length_c   1.000
_cell.angle_alpha   90.00
_cell.angle_beta   90.00
_cell.angle_gamma   90.00
#
_symmetry.space_group_name_H-M   'P 1'
#
loop_
_entity.id
_entity.type
_entity.pdbx_description
1 polymer ?
#
loop_
_entity_poly.entity_id
_entity_poly.type
_entity_poly.pdbx_seq_one_letter_code
_entity_poly.pdbx_strand_id
1 'polypeptide(L)'
;MIIGTLDLLNYLFDLSKYELSNNENFKKLTFTTKLMINQEIKSVDEEIYKTDTLNFKHNGVFLTLGDRAAITHSHYNKYGSEILNRIMQIQDLLIENNIETNIPEKINPLKIEELVNYEPKPIFIKIKRIDYRYLLNKRDIPMFEAMEKIEEQLKTTSENVSFSFKQTTVFKYIKPIEKKDLVVYELEYDGHPIDENFEYYLTEIK
;
A
#
# COMPACT_ATOMS: atom_id res chain seq x y z
N MET A 1 10.97 10.98 -3.18
CA MET A 1 9.91 11.21 -2.18
C MET A 1 9.95 10.22 -1.00
N ILE A 2 10.71 9.11 -1.07
CA ILE A 2 10.75 8.09 0.01
C ILE A 2 11.66 8.48 1.20
N ILE A 3 12.71 9.27 0.96
CA ILE A 3 13.77 9.51 1.95
C ILE A 3 13.24 10.23 3.20
N GLY A 4 12.45 11.30 3.05
CA GLY A 4 11.91 12.02 4.22
C GLY A 4 10.87 11.24 5.03
N THR A 5 10.11 10.36 4.38
CA THR A 5 9.04 9.60 5.05
C THR A 5 9.60 8.43 5.87
N LEU A 6 10.68 7.78 5.43
CA LEU A 6 11.33 6.73 6.22
C LEU A 6 12.04 7.27 7.46
N ASP A 7 12.71 8.42 7.34
CA ASP A 7 13.37 9.09 8.47
C ASP A 7 12.35 9.46 9.56
N LEU A 8 11.17 9.95 9.15
CA LEU A 8 10.05 10.25 10.05
C LEU A 8 9.53 8.99 10.75
N LEU A 9 9.30 7.92 9.99
CA LEU A 9 8.86 6.65 10.54
C LEU A 9 9.86 6.13 11.59
N ASN A 10 11.16 6.16 11.27
CA ASN A 10 12.18 5.72 12.20
C ASN A 10 12.21 6.58 13.47
N TYR A 11 12.15 7.90 13.33
CA TYR A 11 12.10 8.83 14.46
C TYR A 11 10.95 8.53 15.42
N LEU A 12 9.71 8.47 14.89
CA LEU A 12 8.53 8.20 15.70
C LEU A 12 8.57 6.80 16.31
N PHE A 13 9.05 5.81 15.55
CA PHE A 13 9.17 4.45 16.04
C PHE A 13 10.16 4.33 17.21
N ASP A 14 11.29 5.02 17.14
CA ASP A 14 12.27 5.02 18.23
C ASP A 14 11.75 5.77 19.47
N LEU A 15 11.03 6.88 19.27
CA LEU A 15 10.32 7.56 20.36
C LEU A 15 9.30 6.64 21.03
N SER A 16 8.45 5.97 20.25
CA SER A 16 7.45 5.04 20.78
C SER A 16 8.06 3.82 21.47
N LYS A 17 9.23 3.31 21.05
CA LYS A 17 9.91 2.24 21.80
C LYS A 17 10.26 2.68 23.22
N TYR A 18 10.66 3.94 23.38
CA TYR A 18 11.02 4.50 24.68
C TYR A 18 9.77 4.75 25.53
N GLU A 19 8.80 5.48 25.00
CA GLU A 19 7.63 5.96 25.75
C GLU A 19 6.51 4.90 25.87
N LEU A 20 6.35 4.02 24.89
CA LEU A 20 5.23 3.07 24.76
C LEU A 20 5.67 1.59 24.85
N SER A 21 6.80 1.30 25.49
CA SER A 21 7.36 -0.06 25.59
C SER A 21 6.37 -1.12 26.14
N ASN A 22 5.44 -0.71 27.02
CA ASN A 22 4.43 -1.59 27.60
C ASN A 22 3.05 -1.52 26.91
N ASN A 23 2.88 -0.68 25.89
CA ASN A 23 1.61 -0.54 25.18
C ASN A 23 1.37 -1.73 24.22
N GLU A 24 0.31 -2.49 24.45
CA GLU A 24 0.00 -3.69 23.66
C GLU A 24 -0.32 -3.40 22.19
N ASN A 25 -0.91 -2.25 21.88
CA ASN A 25 -1.18 -1.87 20.49
C ASN A 25 0.12 -1.54 19.75
N PHE A 26 1.05 -0.83 20.39
CA PHE A 26 2.36 -0.56 19.82
C PHE A 26 3.19 -1.86 19.59
N LYS A 27 3.14 -2.81 20.54
CA LYS A 27 3.81 -4.11 20.41
C LYS A 27 3.37 -4.86 19.14
N LYS A 28 2.08 -4.82 18.79
CA LYS A 28 1.54 -5.43 17.56
C LYS A 28 2.14 -4.81 16.28
N LEU A 29 2.48 -3.52 16.30
CA LEU A 29 3.05 -2.83 15.14
C LEU A 29 4.56 -3.01 15.01
N THR A 30 5.25 -3.36 16.10
CA THR A 30 6.71 -3.31 16.21
C THR A 30 7.42 -4.14 15.15
N PHE A 31 6.95 -5.37 14.92
CA PHE A 31 7.60 -6.29 13.98
C PHE A 31 7.54 -5.78 12.54
N THR A 32 6.34 -5.48 12.04
CA THR A 32 6.15 -5.02 10.65
C THR A 32 6.75 -3.63 10.42
N THR A 33 6.73 -2.76 11.43
CA THR A 33 7.37 -1.43 11.35
C THR A 33 8.90 -1.54 11.17
N LYS A 34 9.56 -2.47 11.88
CA LYS A 34 11.00 -2.72 11.68
C LYS A 34 11.31 -3.16 10.26
N LEU A 35 10.51 -4.07 9.71
CA LEU A 35 10.68 -4.52 8.33
C LEU A 35 10.47 -3.39 7.32
N MET A 36 9.48 -2.52 7.56
CA MET A 36 9.26 -1.30 6.76
C MET A 36 10.45 -0.35 6.82
N ILE A 37 10.97 -0.02 8.01
CA ILE A 37 12.12 0.87 8.17
C ILE A 37 13.33 0.33 7.41
N ASN A 38 13.59 -0.98 7.52
CA ASN A 38 14.74 -1.62 6.88
C ASN A 38 14.51 -1.96 5.39
N GLN A 39 13.32 -1.72 4.84
CA GLN A 39 12.94 -2.07 3.47
C GLN A 39 13.15 -3.57 3.15
N GLU A 40 12.80 -4.44 4.11
CA GLU A 40 13.08 -5.87 4.05
C GLU A 40 11.95 -6.70 3.41
N ILE A 41 12.34 -7.82 2.84
CA ILE A 41 11.45 -8.92 2.45
C ILE A 41 11.73 -10.07 3.41
N LYS A 42 10.70 -10.54 4.14
CA LYS A 42 10.86 -11.57 5.15
C LYS A 42 9.78 -12.63 5.04
N SER A 43 10.19 -13.88 4.95
CA SER A 43 9.29 -15.02 5.17
C SER A 43 9.03 -15.15 6.65
N VAL A 44 7.74 -15.18 7.03
CA VAL A 44 7.33 -15.31 8.42
C VAL A 44 6.63 -16.65 8.59
N ASP A 45 7.12 -17.45 9.53
CA ASP A 45 6.52 -18.72 9.91
C ASP A 45 5.75 -18.54 11.23
N GLU A 46 4.73 -17.68 11.18
CA GLU A 46 3.83 -17.43 12.29
C GLU A 46 2.39 -17.68 11.81
N GLU A 47 1.61 -18.35 12.65
CA GLU A 47 0.24 -18.79 12.35
C GLU A 47 -0.68 -17.61 11.95
N ILE A 48 -0.42 -16.43 12.52
CA ILE A 48 -1.13 -15.17 12.26
C ILE A 48 -0.86 -14.63 10.85
N TYR A 49 0.33 -14.88 10.31
CA TYR A 49 0.77 -14.39 9.01
C TYR A 49 0.75 -15.45 7.91
N LYS A 50 0.22 -16.66 8.17
CA LYS A 50 0.05 -17.79 7.23
C LYS A 50 1.17 -17.89 6.17
N THR A 51 2.34 -18.44 6.51
CA THR A 51 3.44 -18.75 5.55
C THR A 51 3.54 -17.79 4.35
N ASP A 52 3.45 -16.48 4.58
CA ASP A 52 3.50 -15.49 3.53
C ASP A 52 4.85 -14.77 3.58
N THR A 53 5.39 -14.51 2.39
CA THR A 53 6.54 -13.61 2.25
C THR A 53 6.01 -12.18 2.38
N LEU A 54 6.28 -11.54 3.52
CA LEU A 54 5.99 -10.12 3.71
C LEU A 54 7.01 -9.30 2.92
N ASN A 55 6.53 -8.41 2.06
CA ASN A 55 7.36 -7.53 1.24
C ASN A 55 7.10 -6.07 1.63
N PHE A 56 8.02 -5.48 2.41
CA PHE A 56 7.98 -4.07 2.78
C PHE A 56 9.01 -3.23 2.02
N LYS A 57 9.47 -3.74 0.88
CA LYS A 57 10.34 -3.00 -0.02
C LYS A 57 9.48 -2.06 -0.86
N HIS A 58 9.39 -0.80 -0.44
CA HIS A 58 8.57 0.21 -1.11
C HIS A 58 9.38 0.86 -2.25
N ASN A 59 9.80 0.05 -3.23
CA ASN A 59 10.54 0.54 -4.39
C ASN A 59 9.84 0.25 -5.72
N GLY A 60 9.45 1.31 -6.42
CA GLY A 60 8.80 1.24 -7.74
C GLY A 60 7.27 1.36 -7.67
N VAL A 61 6.63 1.13 -8.82
CA VAL A 61 5.19 1.23 -8.98
C VAL A 61 4.63 -0.18 -9.06
N PHE A 62 3.69 -0.52 -8.19
CA PHE A 62 3.03 -1.81 -8.20
C PHE A 62 1.66 -1.71 -8.86
N LEU A 63 1.38 -2.64 -9.78
CA LEU A 63 0.19 -2.68 -10.61
C LEU A 63 -0.57 -3.97 -10.37
N THR A 64 -1.89 -3.91 -10.41
CA THR A 64 -2.78 -5.07 -10.40
C THR A 64 -3.61 -5.10 -11.68
N LEU A 65 -4.09 -6.29 -12.06
CA LEU A 65 -4.96 -6.46 -13.24
C LEU A 65 -6.42 -6.15 -12.94
N GLY A 66 -6.83 -6.22 -11.67
CA GLY A 66 -8.22 -6.04 -11.24
C GLY A 66 -8.45 -4.73 -10.51
N ASP A 67 -9.52 -4.03 -10.85
CA ASP A 67 -9.91 -2.78 -10.19
C ASP A 67 -10.19 -3.00 -8.69
N ARG A 68 -10.85 -4.11 -8.32
CA ARG A 68 -11.22 -4.37 -6.91
C ARG A 68 -10.01 -4.48 -5.99
N ALA A 69 -8.87 -5.02 -6.42
CA ALA A 69 -7.68 -5.11 -5.60
C ALA A 69 -7.12 -3.71 -5.30
N ALA A 70 -7.07 -2.84 -6.30
CA ALA A 70 -6.67 -1.45 -6.11
C ALA A 70 -7.65 -0.70 -5.19
N ILE A 71 -8.95 -0.94 -5.33
CA ILE A 71 -9.99 -0.38 -4.46
C ILE A 71 -9.85 -0.89 -3.02
N THR A 72 -9.70 -2.19 -2.82
CA THR A 72 -9.45 -2.81 -1.50
C THR A 72 -8.20 -2.21 -0.86
N HIS A 73 -7.12 -2.06 -1.63
CA HIS A 73 -5.90 -1.41 -1.13
C HIS A 73 -6.16 0.04 -0.74
N SER A 74 -6.95 0.80 -1.50
CA SER A 74 -7.30 2.18 -1.15
C SER A 74 -8.14 2.27 0.14
N HIS A 75 -9.02 1.29 0.39
CA HIS A 75 -9.82 1.21 1.61
C HIS A 75 -8.94 1.04 2.86
N TYR A 76 -7.91 0.18 2.79
CA TYR A 76 -6.99 -0.04 3.90
C TYR A 76 -5.83 0.98 3.93
N ASN A 77 -5.54 1.66 2.82
CA ASN A 77 -4.46 2.62 2.67
C ASN A 77 -4.97 4.04 2.45
N LYS A 78 -5.61 4.60 3.49
CA LYS A 78 -6.20 5.95 3.52
C LYS A 78 -5.25 7.03 2.97
N TYR A 79 -3.97 6.99 3.33
CA TYR A 79 -3.00 8.01 2.92
C TYR A 79 -2.24 7.67 1.62
N GLY A 80 -2.59 6.58 0.92
CA GLY A 80 -1.97 6.17 -0.35
C GLY A 80 -0.51 5.71 -0.24
N SER A 81 0.02 5.60 0.98
CA SER A 81 1.39 5.18 1.27
C SER A 81 1.37 4.34 2.55
N GLU A 82 1.79 3.08 2.46
CA GLU A 82 1.83 2.19 3.63
C GLU A 82 2.73 2.74 4.74
N ILE A 83 3.83 3.40 4.36
CA ILE A 83 4.74 4.06 5.31
C ILE A 83 4.02 5.22 6.00
N LEU A 84 3.29 6.06 5.26
CA LEU A 84 2.56 7.19 5.83
C LEU A 84 1.41 6.72 6.72
N ASN A 85 0.67 5.70 6.29
CA ASN A 85 -0.31 5.00 7.11
C ASN A 85 0.30 4.52 8.44
N ARG A 86 1.49 3.90 8.39
CA ARG A 86 2.17 3.44 9.60
C ARG A 86 2.59 4.61 10.50
N ILE A 87 3.08 5.69 9.91
CA ILE A 87 3.41 6.92 10.64
C ILE A 87 2.18 7.45 11.39
N MET A 88 1.04 7.55 10.72
CA MET A 88 -0.18 8.05 11.34
C MET A 88 -0.67 7.13 12.45
N GLN A 89 -0.61 5.80 12.28
CA GLN A 89 -0.94 4.85 13.34
C GLN A 89 -0.06 5.00 14.58
N ILE A 90 1.24 5.27 14.40
CA ILE A 90 2.16 5.51 15.51
C ILE A 90 1.88 6.87 16.17
N GLN A 91 1.63 7.90 15.36
CA GLN A 91 1.26 9.24 15.83
C GLN A 91 -0.01 9.21 16.68
N ASP A 92 -1.04 8.51 16.23
CA ASP A 92 -2.31 8.35 16.96
C ASP A 92 -2.07 7.70 18.33
N LEU A 93 -1.26 6.63 18.40
CA LEU A 93 -0.89 6.00 19.67
C LEU A 93 -0.14 6.96 20.60
N LEU A 94 0.76 7.79 20.08
CA LEU A 94 1.48 8.78 20.89
C LEU A 94 0.51 9.83 21.45
N ILE A 95 -0.41 10.34 20.62
CA ILE A 95 -1.44 11.31 21.00
C ILE A 95 -2.39 10.73 22.06
N GLU A 96 -2.90 9.51 21.86
CA GLU A 96 -3.79 8.81 22.79
C GLU A 96 -3.17 8.63 24.19
N ASN A 97 -1.83 8.54 24.24
CA ASN A 97 -1.07 8.39 25.49
C ASN A 97 -0.50 9.73 26.00
N ASN A 98 -0.94 10.86 25.43
CA ASN A 98 -0.51 12.22 25.79
C ASN A 98 1.01 12.44 25.70
N ILE A 99 1.66 11.83 24.71
CA ILE A 99 3.09 11.99 24.46
C ILE A 99 3.29 13.08 23.41
N GLU A 100 4.04 14.11 23.77
CA GLU A 100 4.36 15.21 22.86
C GLU A 100 5.45 14.79 21.86
N THR A 101 5.19 15.04 20.57
CA THR A 101 6.11 14.72 19.48
C THR A 101 6.80 15.97 18.97
N ASN A 102 8.08 16.15 19.29
CA ASN A 102 8.90 17.27 18.81
C ASN A 102 9.61 16.93 17.50
N ILE A 103 8.82 16.77 16.43
CA ILE A 103 9.32 16.28 15.14
C ILE A 103 10.14 17.36 14.42
N PRO A 104 11.40 17.10 14.04
CA PRO A 104 12.18 18.06 13.26
C PRO A 104 11.59 18.31 11.87
N GLU A 105 11.44 19.59 11.47
CA GLU A 105 10.86 19.97 10.16
C GLU A 105 11.55 19.28 8.97
N LYS A 106 12.86 19.08 9.06
CA LYS A 106 13.67 18.42 8.00
C LYS A 106 13.17 17.01 7.67
N ILE A 107 12.65 16.29 8.68
CA ILE A 107 12.12 14.94 8.50
C ILE A 107 10.60 14.92 8.44
N ASN A 108 9.92 16.07 8.57
CA ASN A 108 8.47 16.18 8.49
C ASN A 108 7.99 17.08 7.34
N PRO A 109 8.38 16.80 6.07
CA PRO A 109 7.98 17.64 4.94
C PRO A 109 6.47 17.59 4.66
N LEU A 110 5.77 16.59 5.19
CA LEU A 110 4.33 16.40 5.03
C LEU A 110 3.51 17.04 6.15
N LYS A 111 4.15 17.52 7.22
CA LYS A 111 3.50 18.07 8.41
C LYS A 111 2.38 17.17 8.92
N ILE A 112 2.75 15.96 9.32
CA ILE A 112 1.78 14.89 9.65
C ILE A 112 0.77 15.28 10.74
N GLU A 113 1.09 16.26 11.57
CA GLU A 113 0.21 16.84 12.59
C GLU A 113 -1.02 17.50 11.95
N GLU A 114 -0.87 18.08 10.75
CA GLU A 114 -1.98 18.64 9.96
C GLU A 114 -2.89 17.54 9.37
N LEU A 115 -2.45 16.27 9.37
CA LEU A 115 -3.16 15.14 8.76
C LEU A 115 -4.06 14.36 9.72
N VAL A 116 -3.97 14.59 11.04
CA VAL A 116 -4.69 13.81 12.08
C VAL A 116 -6.22 13.83 11.87
N ASN A 117 -6.76 14.94 11.38
CA ASN A 117 -8.19 15.08 11.08
C ASN A 117 -8.48 15.14 9.57
N TYR A 118 -7.51 14.77 8.75
CA TYR A 118 -7.68 14.79 7.31
C TYR A 118 -8.40 13.52 6.85
N GLU A 119 -9.46 13.71 6.07
CA GLU A 119 -10.15 12.65 5.36
C GLU A 119 -9.82 12.76 3.87
N PRO A 120 -8.72 12.12 3.40
CA PRO A 120 -8.41 12.06 1.99
C PRO A 120 -9.51 11.33 1.26
N LYS A 121 -9.93 11.91 0.14
CA LYS A 121 -10.68 11.17 -0.86
C LYS A 121 -9.72 10.23 -1.61
N PRO A 122 -9.99 8.91 -1.64
CA PRO A 122 -9.15 7.98 -2.36
C PRO A 122 -9.13 8.30 -3.86
N ILE A 123 -7.94 8.16 -4.47
CA ILE A 123 -7.76 8.33 -5.90
C ILE A 123 -7.44 6.98 -6.51
N PHE A 124 -8.17 6.61 -7.56
CA PHE A 124 -7.90 5.43 -8.36
C PHE A 124 -7.19 5.85 -9.66
N ILE A 125 -6.03 5.25 -9.93
CA ILE A 125 -5.24 5.54 -11.14
C ILE A 125 -5.28 4.33 -12.05
N LYS A 126 -5.92 4.48 -13.22
CA LYS A 126 -5.93 3.49 -14.29
C LYS A 126 -4.83 3.79 -15.29
N ILE A 127 -4.11 2.76 -15.72
CA ILE A 127 -3.13 2.88 -16.80
C ILE A 127 -3.75 2.31 -18.06
N LYS A 128 -3.85 3.13 -19.11
CA LYS A 128 -4.46 2.75 -20.39
C LYS A 128 -3.66 1.68 -21.11
N ARG A 129 -2.34 1.77 -21.03
CA ARG A 129 -1.42 0.87 -21.72
C ARG A 129 -0.13 0.71 -20.93
N ILE A 130 0.31 -0.54 -20.81
CA ILE A 130 1.61 -0.89 -20.25
C ILE A 130 2.40 -1.71 -21.28
N ASP A 131 3.72 -1.63 -21.21
CA ASP A 131 4.62 -2.47 -22.00
C ASP A 131 5.16 -3.59 -21.11
N TYR A 132 4.78 -4.84 -21.42
CA TYR A 132 5.05 -6.01 -20.59
C TYR A 132 6.54 -6.30 -20.41
N ARG A 133 7.41 -5.74 -21.27
CA ARG A 133 8.87 -5.85 -21.12
C ARG A 133 9.40 -5.19 -19.84
N TYR A 134 8.62 -4.30 -19.24
CA TYR A 134 8.96 -3.62 -17.99
C TYR A 134 8.17 -4.14 -16.79
N LEU A 135 7.45 -5.26 -16.92
CA LEU A 135 6.79 -5.91 -15.80
C LEU A 135 7.69 -6.97 -15.17
N LEU A 136 7.80 -6.90 -13.84
CA LEU A 136 8.36 -7.93 -13.00
C LEU A 136 7.26 -8.47 -12.05
N ASN A 137 7.38 -9.72 -11.60
CA ASN A 137 6.55 -10.19 -10.48
C ASN A 137 7.12 -9.72 -9.12
N LYS A 138 6.46 -10.10 -8.01
CA LYS A 138 6.89 -9.78 -6.63
C LYS A 138 8.31 -10.25 -6.27
N ARG A 139 8.92 -11.14 -7.06
CA ARG A 139 10.28 -11.68 -6.90
C ARG A 139 11.27 -11.09 -7.90
N ASP A 140 10.94 -9.94 -8.51
CA ASP A 140 11.74 -9.25 -9.52
C ASP A 140 12.02 -10.11 -10.80
N ILE A 141 11.18 -11.11 -11.10
CA ILE A 141 11.31 -11.95 -12.32
C ILE A 141 10.55 -11.30 -13.49
N PRO A 142 11.14 -11.16 -14.69
CA PRO A 142 10.47 -10.63 -15.87
C PRO A 142 9.20 -11.40 -16.26
N MET A 143 8.14 -10.67 -16.59
CA MET A 143 6.82 -11.25 -16.87
C MET A 143 6.43 -11.22 -18.36
N PHE A 144 7.25 -10.66 -19.25
CA PHE A 144 6.90 -10.48 -20.67
C PHE A 144 6.29 -11.75 -21.33
N GLU A 145 7.00 -12.88 -21.28
CA GLU A 145 6.53 -14.14 -21.87
C GLU A 145 5.37 -14.78 -21.11
N ALA A 146 5.29 -14.53 -19.81
CA ALA A 146 4.21 -15.05 -18.97
C ALA A 146 2.90 -14.28 -19.20
N MET A 147 2.97 -12.98 -19.50
CA MET A 147 1.80 -12.13 -19.70
C MET A 147 0.97 -12.56 -20.90
N GLU A 148 1.59 -12.97 -22.01
CA GLU A 148 0.87 -13.47 -23.18
C GLU A 148 0.02 -14.70 -22.83
N LYS A 149 0.59 -15.64 -22.06
CA LYS A 149 -0.12 -16.84 -21.59
C LYS A 149 -1.23 -16.50 -20.60
N ILE A 150 -0.97 -15.54 -19.69
CA ILE A 150 -1.96 -15.07 -18.72
C ILE A 150 -3.17 -14.47 -19.44
N GLU A 151 -2.96 -13.62 -20.45
CA GLU A 151 -4.06 -13.04 -21.23
C GLU A 151 -4.88 -14.08 -21.98
N GLU A 152 -4.23 -15.09 -22.55
CA GLU A 152 -4.91 -16.18 -23.24
C GLU A 152 -5.75 -17.00 -22.26
N GLN A 153 -5.17 -17.38 -21.11
CA GLN A 153 -5.88 -18.11 -20.06
C GLN A 153 -7.08 -17.33 -19.52
N LEU A 154 -6.95 -16.01 -19.35
CA LEU A 154 -8.04 -15.17 -18.84
C LEU A 154 -9.24 -15.10 -19.78
N LYS A 155 -9.06 -15.38 -21.09
CA LYS A 155 -10.16 -15.46 -22.08
C LYS A 155 -10.96 -16.75 -21.99
N THR A 156 -10.33 -17.84 -21.56
CA THR A 156 -10.93 -19.18 -21.54
C THR A 156 -11.36 -19.63 -20.14
N THR A 157 -11.00 -18.86 -19.11
CA THR A 157 -11.29 -19.16 -17.71
C THR A 157 -12.66 -18.62 -17.29
N SER A 158 -13.35 -19.31 -16.37
CA SER A 158 -14.62 -18.82 -15.82
C SER A 158 -14.47 -17.46 -15.15
N GLU A 159 -15.54 -16.65 -15.17
CA GLU A 159 -15.51 -15.28 -14.62
C GLU A 159 -15.05 -15.26 -13.15
N ASN A 160 -15.50 -16.20 -12.32
CA ASN A 160 -15.10 -16.26 -10.91
C ASN A 160 -13.59 -16.50 -10.72
N VAL A 161 -13.00 -17.40 -11.50
CA VAL A 161 -11.57 -17.71 -11.40
C VAL A 161 -10.74 -16.57 -12.01
N SER A 162 -11.18 -16.02 -13.14
CA SER A 162 -10.58 -14.84 -13.77
C SER A 162 -10.59 -13.64 -12.83
N PHE A 163 -11.70 -13.43 -12.13
CA PHE A 163 -11.86 -12.38 -11.14
C PHE A 163 -10.87 -12.57 -9.98
N SER A 164 -10.86 -13.74 -9.33
CA SER A 164 -9.95 -14.05 -8.23
C SER A 164 -8.48 -13.88 -8.62
N PHE A 165 -8.10 -14.37 -9.81
CA PHE A 165 -6.75 -14.23 -10.35
C PHE A 165 -6.35 -12.76 -10.53
N LYS A 166 -7.24 -11.94 -11.13
CA LYS A 166 -6.99 -10.50 -11.33
C LYS A 166 -6.80 -9.75 -10.01
N GLN A 167 -7.46 -10.18 -8.93
CA GLN A 167 -7.31 -9.53 -7.62
C GLN A 167 -5.99 -9.87 -6.91
N THR A 168 -5.45 -11.06 -7.14
CA THR A 168 -4.27 -11.58 -6.41
C THR A 168 -2.96 -11.35 -7.16
N THR A 169 -3.04 -11.03 -8.45
CA THR A 169 -1.87 -10.85 -9.31
C THR A 169 -1.37 -9.42 -9.28
N VAL A 170 -0.20 -9.22 -8.69
CA VAL A 170 0.47 -7.92 -8.59
C VAL A 170 1.82 -7.96 -9.30
N PHE A 171 2.10 -6.93 -10.08
CA PHE A 171 3.32 -6.72 -10.81
C PHE A 171 4.05 -5.47 -10.34
N LYS A 172 5.35 -5.45 -10.50
CA LYS A 172 6.18 -4.25 -10.38
C LYS A 172 6.49 -3.73 -11.77
N TYR A 173 6.19 -2.46 -12.01
CA TYR A 173 6.52 -1.76 -13.24
C TYR A 173 7.75 -0.88 -13.03
N ILE A 174 8.80 -1.12 -13.84
CA ILE A 174 10.12 -0.53 -13.62
C ILE A 174 10.42 0.71 -14.46
N LYS A 175 9.45 1.15 -15.28
CA LYS A 175 9.58 2.34 -16.13
C LYS A 175 8.63 3.44 -15.63
N PRO A 176 9.01 4.73 -15.71
CA PRO A 176 8.06 5.81 -15.52
C PRO A 176 6.86 5.67 -16.47
N ILE A 177 5.65 5.94 -15.97
CA ILE A 177 4.42 5.94 -16.77
C ILE A 177 4.16 7.37 -17.23
N GLU A 178 3.93 7.57 -18.52
CA GLU A 178 3.65 8.90 -19.06
C GLU A 178 2.26 9.36 -18.65
N LYS A 179 2.11 10.66 -18.31
CA LYS A 179 0.83 11.23 -17.86
C LYS A 179 -0.33 10.98 -18.84
N LYS A 180 -0.06 10.94 -20.15
CA LYS A 180 -1.07 10.69 -21.20
C LYS A 180 -1.71 9.29 -21.09
N ASP A 181 -0.98 8.35 -20.52
CA ASP A 181 -1.39 6.95 -20.36
C ASP A 181 -2.13 6.73 -19.03
N LEU A 182 -2.25 7.76 -18.19
CA LEU A 182 -3.01 7.73 -16.95
C LEU A 182 -4.44 8.23 -17.16
N VAL A 183 -5.39 7.59 -16.47
CA VAL A 183 -6.72 8.13 -16.18
C VAL A 183 -6.86 8.12 -14.67
N VAL A 184 -7.28 9.24 -14.11
CA VAL A 184 -7.39 9.43 -12.68
C VAL A 184 -8.86 9.55 -12.33
N TYR A 185 -9.28 8.82 -11.31
CA TYR A 185 -10.65 8.82 -10.81
C TYR A 185 -10.65 9.16 -9.33
N GLU A 186 -11.64 9.95 -8.90
CA GLU A 186 -12.08 9.98 -7.52
C GLU A 186 -12.85 8.68 -7.24
N LEU A 187 -12.54 8.04 -6.12
CA LEU A 187 -13.15 6.78 -5.71
C LEU A 187 -14.01 7.01 -4.47
N GLU A 188 -15.29 6.65 -4.60
CA GLU A 188 -16.23 6.56 -3.50
C GLU A 188 -16.61 5.08 -3.32
N TYR A 189 -16.82 4.66 -2.07
CA TYR A 189 -17.27 3.30 -1.78
C TYR A 189 -18.18 3.28 -0.55
N ASP A 190 -19.05 2.28 -0.51
CA ASP A 190 -19.94 1.99 0.62
C ASP A 190 -19.75 0.53 1.08
N GLY A 191 -19.79 0.31 2.39
CA GLY A 191 -19.48 -0.97 3.03
C GLY A 191 -17.98 -1.31 3.12
N HIS A 192 -17.70 -2.57 3.47
CA HIS A 192 -16.34 -3.08 3.66
C HIS A 192 -15.97 -4.09 2.55
N PRO A 193 -14.74 -4.09 1.99
CA PRO A 193 -14.41 -4.86 0.76
C PRO A 193 -14.64 -6.38 0.81
N ILE A 194 -14.70 -6.96 2.01
CA ILE A 194 -14.96 -8.39 2.23
C ILE A 194 -16.46 -8.73 2.25
N ASP A 195 -17.31 -7.72 2.39
CA ASP A 195 -18.76 -7.90 2.52
C ASP A 195 -19.42 -8.01 1.15
N GLU A 196 -20.55 -8.72 1.11
CA GLU A 196 -21.31 -8.96 -0.13
C GLU A 196 -21.96 -7.68 -0.69
N ASN A 197 -22.22 -6.69 0.16
CA ASN A 197 -22.82 -5.40 -0.17
C ASN A 197 -21.79 -4.30 -0.46
N PHE A 198 -20.52 -4.65 -0.69
CA PHE A 198 -19.50 -3.66 -1.04
C PHE A 198 -19.74 -3.08 -2.43
N GLU A 199 -20.00 -1.77 -2.49
CA GLU A 199 -20.19 -1.01 -3.73
C GLU A 199 -19.11 0.06 -3.87
N TYR A 200 -18.75 0.38 -5.12
CA TYR A 200 -17.82 1.46 -5.41
C TYR A 200 -18.19 2.22 -6.68
N TYR A 201 -17.81 3.49 -6.70
CA TYR A 201 -18.11 4.45 -7.76
C TYR A 201 -16.82 5.18 -8.15
N LEU A 202 -16.59 5.31 -9.46
CA LEU A 202 -15.42 5.96 -10.03
C LEU A 202 -15.85 7.20 -10.82
N THR A 203 -15.40 8.37 -10.39
CA THR A 203 -15.66 9.65 -11.08
C THR A 203 -14.36 10.16 -11.70
N GLU A 204 -14.30 10.25 -13.03
CA GLU A 204 -13.08 10.69 -13.72
C GLU A 204 -12.73 12.15 -13.39
N ILE A 205 -11.49 12.38 -12.97
CA ILE A 205 -10.91 13.70 -12.73
C ILE A 205 -10.34 14.21 -14.06
N LYS A 206 -10.92 15.28 -14.60
CA LYS A 206 -10.53 15.89 -15.88
C LYS A 206 -9.35 16.85 -15.75
#